data_AF-A0A6A3U4R3-F1
#
_entry.id   AF-A0A6A3U4R3-F1
#
_cell.length_a   1.000
_cell.length_b   1.000
_cell.length_c   1.000
_cell.angle_alpha   90.00
_cell.angle_beta   90.00
_cell.angle_gamma   90.00
#
_symmetry.space_group_name_H-M   'P 1'
#
loop_
_entity.id
_entity.type
_entity.pdbx_description
1 polymer ?
#
loop_
_entity_poly.entity_id
_entity_poly.type
_entity_poly.pdbx_seq_one_letter_code
_entity_poly.pdbx_strand_id
1 'polypeptide(L)'
;MKVGAELPPFFGVNAALAASVYLVDVGLNSSIEYGDLPSQNASDNSSDAIVTFVQVLLQITALVNLLVMLGGTFLFRSGLFGLLYTQFRAVLLTQMLYITLTIILGVARVRLLSSGIAHEDIWHARGYTVLSSIHKLGALGYYACSIYAVEQLRQRKFYTHEYWMRR
;
A
#
# COMPACT_ATOMS: atom_id res chain seq x y z
N MET A 1 -1.32 29.37 28.36
CA MET A 1 -1.90 28.01 28.43
C MET A 1 -1.40 27.22 27.23
N LYS A 2 -0.55 26.21 27.41
CA LYS A 2 -0.19 25.28 26.32
C LYS A 2 -1.36 24.31 26.15
N VAL A 3 -2.28 24.63 25.23
CA VAL A 3 -3.17 23.60 24.68
C VAL A 3 -2.25 22.71 23.84
N GLY A 4 -1.71 21.66 24.46
CA GLY A 4 -0.93 20.68 23.72
C GLY A 4 -1.84 20.09 22.68
N ALA A 5 -1.57 20.30 21.39
CA ALA A 5 -2.36 19.65 20.36
C ALA A 5 -2.28 18.14 20.57
N GLU A 6 -3.41 17.59 20.97
CA GLU A 6 -3.59 16.16 21.11
C GLU A 6 -3.69 15.55 19.72
N LEU A 7 -3.18 14.33 19.59
CA LEU A 7 -3.40 13.55 18.38
C LEU A 7 -4.91 13.36 18.18
N PRO A 8 -5.39 13.21 16.93
CA PRO A 8 -6.78 12.86 16.68
C PRO A 8 -7.18 11.62 17.50
N PRO A 9 -8.41 11.57 18.05
CA PRO A 9 -8.83 10.50 18.95
C PRO A 9 -8.72 9.09 18.31
N PHE A 10 -8.83 9.00 16.99
CA PHE A 10 -8.74 7.75 16.24
C PHE A 10 -7.38 7.51 15.55
N PHE A 11 -6.36 8.32 15.84
CA PHE A 11 -5.04 8.16 15.21
C PHE A 11 -4.44 6.78 15.50
N GLY A 12 -4.48 6.32 16.75
CA GLY A 12 -3.96 5.00 17.13
C GLY A 12 -4.66 3.85 16.40
N VAL A 13 -5.99 3.95 16.23
CA VAL A 13 -6.79 2.96 15.49
C VAL A 13 -6.38 2.93 14.01
N ASN A 14 -6.27 4.10 13.37
CA ASN A 14 -5.87 4.18 11.97
C ASN A 14 -4.42 3.70 11.76
N ALA A 15 -3.51 3.98 12.69
CA ALA A 15 -2.13 3.48 12.63
C ALA A 15 -2.07 1.95 12.78
N ALA A 16 -2.84 1.39 13.72
CA ALA A 16 -2.95 -0.07 13.90
C ALA A 16 -3.58 -0.75 12.68
N LEU A 17 -4.62 -0.14 12.10
CA LEU A 17 -5.23 -0.60 10.86
C LEU A 17 -4.23 -0.58 9.71
N ALA A 18 -3.47 0.50 9.55
CA ALA A 18 -2.43 0.59 8.53
C ALA A 18 -1.41 -0.55 8.69
N ALA A 19 -0.87 -0.75 9.89
CA ALA A 19 0.09 -1.81 10.17
C ALA A 19 -0.50 -3.20 9.87
N SER A 20 -1.74 -3.46 10.28
CA SER A 20 -2.42 -4.74 10.05
C SER A 20 -2.60 -5.01 8.55
N VAL A 21 -3.08 -4.01 7.79
CA VAL A 21 -3.26 -4.12 6.34
C VAL A 21 -1.95 -4.38 5.63
N TYR A 22 -0.87 -3.67 6.00
CA TYR A 22 0.45 -3.91 5.38
C TYR A 22 1.03 -5.28 5.75
N LEU A 23 0.83 -5.77 6.97
CA LEU A 23 1.28 -7.12 7.34
C LEU A 23 0.58 -8.20 6.52
N VAL A 24 -0.73 -8.06 6.30
CA VAL A 24 -1.48 -8.99 5.44
C VAL A 24 -1.02 -8.87 3.98
N ASP A 25 -0.85 -7.66 3.46
CA ASP A 25 -0.34 -7.43 2.09
C ASP A 25 1.05 -8.05 1.89
N VAL A 26 1.98 -7.90 2.85
CA VAL A 26 3.30 -8.55 2.83
C VAL A 26 3.15 -10.08 2.77
N GLY A 27 2.25 -10.64 3.59
CA GLY A 27 1.98 -12.08 3.62
C GLY A 27 1.50 -12.59 2.26
N LEU A 28 0.48 -11.94 1.69
CA LEU A 28 -0.06 -12.29 0.38
C LEU A 28 0.98 -12.12 -0.73
N ASN A 29 1.71 -11.00 -0.72
CA ASN A 29 2.74 -10.72 -1.72
C ASN A 29 3.88 -11.75 -1.69
N SER A 30 4.16 -12.33 -0.52
CA SER A 30 5.17 -13.36 -0.36
C SER A 30 4.65 -14.76 -0.72
N SER A 31 3.37 -15.05 -0.47
CA SER A 31 2.79 -16.38 -0.68
C SER A 31 2.37 -16.65 -2.12
N ILE A 32 1.97 -15.62 -2.87
CA ILE A 32 1.34 -15.75 -4.20
C ILE A 32 2.23 -16.35 -5.29
N GLU A 33 3.52 -16.55 -5.00
CA GLU A 33 4.52 -17.06 -5.95
C GLU A 33 5.14 -18.39 -5.52
N TYR A 34 4.84 -18.86 -4.31
CA TYR A 34 5.39 -20.10 -3.74
C TYR A 34 4.27 -21.00 -3.18
N GLY A 35 3.02 -20.72 -3.56
CA GLY A 35 1.81 -21.30 -2.97
C GLY A 35 1.49 -22.73 -3.38
N ASP A 36 2.34 -23.41 -4.15
CA ASP A 36 2.08 -24.79 -4.55
C ASP A 36 2.47 -25.76 -3.42
N LEU A 37 1.47 -26.23 -2.68
CA LEU A 37 1.56 -27.50 -1.96
C LEU A 37 1.44 -28.65 -2.97
N PRO A 38 2.16 -29.77 -2.79
CA PRO A 38 2.20 -30.87 -3.75
C PRO A 38 0.87 -31.65 -3.78
N SER A 39 -0.16 -31.09 -4.42
CA SER A 39 -1.43 -31.74 -4.83
C SER A 39 -2.47 -30.78 -5.45
N GLN A 40 -2.10 -29.55 -5.82
CA GLN A 40 -3.08 -28.54 -6.24
C GLN A 40 -3.46 -28.70 -7.72
N ASN A 41 -4.76 -28.89 -7.98
CA ASN A 41 -5.33 -29.18 -9.30
C ASN A 41 -5.63 -27.87 -10.07
N ALA A 42 -5.62 -27.93 -11.41
CA ALA A 42 -5.84 -26.82 -12.36
C ALA A 42 -7.08 -25.91 -12.17
N SER A 43 -7.92 -26.12 -11.14
CA SER A 43 -8.90 -25.12 -10.66
C SER A 43 -8.26 -23.89 -9.98
N ASP A 44 -6.94 -23.89 -9.75
CA ASP A 44 -6.20 -22.85 -9.01
C ASP A 44 -6.04 -21.51 -9.71
N ASN A 45 -6.29 -21.40 -11.01
CA ASN A 45 -6.25 -20.12 -11.72
C ASN A 45 -7.22 -19.08 -11.12
N SER A 46 -8.34 -19.54 -10.55
CA SER A 46 -9.27 -18.65 -9.84
C SER A 46 -8.73 -18.18 -8.49
N SER A 47 -7.88 -18.97 -7.83
CA SER A 47 -7.29 -18.63 -6.54
C SER A 47 -6.33 -17.45 -6.69
N ASP A 48 -5.43 -17.49 -7.68
CA ASP A 48 -4.45 -16.42 -7.92
C ASP A 48 -5.10 -15.08 -8.28
N ALA A 49 -6.19 -15.14 -9.05
CA ALA A 49 -6.99 -13.96 -9.37
C ALA A 49 -7.66 -13.38 -8.12
N ILE A 50 -8.19 -14.23 -7.23
CA ILE A 50 -8.79 -13.80 -5.96
C ILE A 50 -7.73 -13.17 -5.05
N VAL A 51 -6.57 -13.81 -4.88
CA VAL A 51 -5.50 -13.27 -4.02
C VAL A 51 -5.02 -11.92 -4.55
N THR A 52 -4.80 -11.81 -5.86
CA THR A 52 -4.44 -10.53 -6.50
C THR A 52 -5.51 -9.46 -6.24
N PHE A 53 -6.79 -9.80 -6.38
CA PHE A 53 -7.89 -8.89 -6.13
C PHE A 53 -7.94 -8.42 -4.66
N VAL A 54 -7.78 -9.35 -3.71
CA VAL A 54 -7.70 -9.04 -2.28
C VAL A 54 -6.50 -8.13 -1.99
N GLN A 55 -5.35 -8.39 -2.60
CA GLN A 55 -4.16 -7.55 -2.44
C GLN A 55 -4.40 -6.10 -2.90
N VAL A 56 -5.04 -5.91 -4.06
CA VAL A 56 -5.43 -4.56 -4.53
C VAL A 56 -6.43 -3.89 -3.58
N LEU A 57 -7.42 -4.63 -3.05
CA LEU A 57 -8.37 -4.10 -2.08
C LEU A 57 -7.70 -3.67 -0.76
N LEU A 58 -6.71 -4.43 -0.28
CA LEU A 58 -5.91 -4.05 0.88
C LEU A 58 -5.15 -2.76 0.62
N GLN A 59 -4.52 -2.62 -0.55
CA GLN A 59 -3.77 -1.41 -0.91
C GLN A 59 -4.69 -0.18 -1.05
N ILE A 60 -5.88 -0.33 -1.62
CA ILE A 60 -6.90 0.74 -1.67
C ILE A 60 -7.35 1.11 -0.26
N THR A 61 -7.57 0.11 0.60
CA THR A 61 -7.94 0.33 2.01
C THR A 61 -6.85 1.09 2.76
N ALA A 62 -5.58 0.73 2.55
CA ALA A 62 -4.42 1.41 3.11
C ALA A 62 -4.34 2.88 2.63
N LEU A 63 -4.58 3.12 1.34
CA LEU A 63 -4.63 4.46 0.77
C LEU A 63 -5.77 5.29 1.37
N VAL A 64 -6.99 4.75 1.46
CA VAL A 64 -8.13 5.43 2.08
C VAL A 64 -7.83 5.76 3.55
N ASN A 65 -7.26 4.81 4.30
CA ASN A 65 -6.86 5.03 5.67
C ASN A 65 -5.79 6.13 5.81
N LEU A 66 -4.81 6.18 4.90
CA LEU A 66 -3.84 7.28 4.82
C LEU A 66 -4.54 8.62 4.56
N LEU A 67 -5.51 8.68 3.65
CA LEU A 67 -6.28 9.89 3.37
C LEU A 67 -7.11 10.33 4.58
N VAL A 68 -7.68 9.40 5.34
CA VAL A 68 -8.37 9.69 6.61
C VAL A 68 -7.41 10.30 7.64
N MET A 69 -6.20 9.75 7.79
CA MET A 69 -5.20 10.32 8.70
C MET A 69 -4.74 11.72 8.25
N LEU A 70 -4.54 11.93 6.94
CA LEU A 70 -4.25 13.24 6.35
C LEU A 70 -5.40 14.23 6.58
N GLY A 71 -6.65 13.77 6.44
CA GLY A 71 -7.87 14.54 6.72
C GLY A 71 -7.99 15.00 8.18
N GLY A 72 -7.37 14.27 9.10
CA GLY A 72 -7.27 14.65 10.51
C GLY A 72 -6.34 15.84 10.79
N THR A 73 -5.47 16.22 9.84
CA THR A 73 -4.47 17.29 10.05
C THR A 73 -5.08 18.68 9.99
N PHE A 74 -4.45 19.64 10.67
CA PHE A 74 -4.81 21.05 10.59
C PHE A 74 -4.74 21.57 9.15
N LEU A 75 -3.66 21.22 8.43
CA LEU A 75 -3.46 21.65 7.04
C LEU A 75 -4.64 21.23 6.14
N PHE A 76 -5.15 20.02 6.29
CA PHE A 76 -6.31 19.56 5.53
C PHE A 76 -7.59 20.31 5.91
N ARG A 77 -7.86 20.46 7.22
CA ARG A 77 -9.06 21.14 7.74
C ARG A 77 -9.11 22.62 7.39
N SER A 78 -7.96 23.27 7.28
CA SER A 78 -7.84 24.68 6.91
C SER A 78 -7.73 24.92 5.40
N GLY A 79 -7.88 23.87 4.56
CA GLY A 79 -7.84 23.98 3.11
C GLY A 79 -6.43 24.17 2.51
N LEU A 80 -5.37 23.98 3.30
CA LEU A 80 -3.96 24.08 2.90
C LEU A 80 -3.47 22.79 2.23
N PHE A 81 -4.26 22.26 1.29
CA PHE A 81 -3.99 20.98 0.63
C PHE A 81 -2.67 20.97 -0.12
N GLY A 82 -2.29 22.07 -0.77
CA GLY A 82 -1.02 22.16 -1.50
C GLY A 82 0.20 21.98 -0.60
N LEU A 83 0.14 22.52 0.62
CA LEU A 83 1.22 22.38 1.58
C LEU A 83 1.28 20.97 2.16
N LEU A 84 0.12 20.37 2.46
CA LEU A 84 0.07 18.98 2.89
C LEU A 84 0.56 18.03 1.78
N TYR A 85 0.17 18.29 0.53
CA TYR A 85 0.62 17.51 -0.62
C TYR A 85 2.13 17.61 -0.81
N THR A 86 2.75 18.78 -0.70
CA THR A 86 4.22 18.89 -0.84
C THR A 86 4.98 18.07 0.20
N GLN A 87 4.45 17.92 1.42
CA GLN A 87 5.05 17.08 2.47
C GLN A 87 4.89 15.57 2.19
N PHE A 88 3.74 15.15 1.65
CA PHE A 88 3.40 13.73 1.46
C PHE A 88 3.40 13.27 0.00
N ARG A 89 3.87 14.09 -0.95
CA ARG A 89 3.85 13.82 -2.40
C ARG A 89 4.49 12.49 -2.73
N ALA A 90 5.67 12.23 -2.17
CA ALA A 90 6.38 10.98 -2.40
C ALA A 90 5.55 9.77 -1.93
N VAL A 91 4.94 9.85 -0.74
CA VAL A 91 4.10 8.78 -0.19
C VAL A 91 2.89 8.50 -1.09
N LEU A 92 2.17 9.55 -1.50
CA LEU A 92 0.98 9.42 -2.35
C LEU A 92 1.33 8.86 -3.73
N LEU A 93 2.43 9.31 -4.33
CA LEU A 93 2.90 8.78 -5.61
C LEU A 93 3.31 7.31 -5.48
N THR A 94 4.04 6.94 -4.43
CA THR A 94 4.43 5.55 -4.18
C THR A 94 3.21 4.64 -4.01
N GLN A 95 2.17 5.08 -3.29
CA GLN A 95 0.91 4.33 -3.15
C GLN A 95 0.27 4.05 -4.52
N MET A 96 0.11 5.08 -5.36
CA MET A 96 -0.51 4.93 -6.69
C MET A 96 0.32 4.07 -7.65
N LEU A 97 1.64 4.27 -7.64
CA LEU A 97 2.57 3.48 -8.45
C LEU A 97 2.54 2.01 -8.05
N TYR A 98 2.52 1.71 -6.75
CA TYR A 98 2.51 0.33 -6.28
C TYR A 98 1.18 -0.39 -6.55
N ILE A 99 0.03 0.29 -6.40
CA ILE A 99 -1.28 -0.26 -6.80
C ILE A 99 -1.27 -0.59 -8.29
N THR A 100 -0.79 0.33 -9.12
CA THR A 100 -0.70 0.14 -10.58
C THR A 100 0.19 -1.06 -10.91
N LEU A 101 1.34 -1.15 -10.27
CA LEU A 101 2.29 -2.25 -10.47
C LEU A 101 1.70 -3.60 -10.04
N THR A 102 0.95 -3.63 -8.93
CA THR A 102 0.22 -4.83 -8.45
C THR A 102 -0.83 -5.28 -9.46
N ILE A 103 -1.62 -4.35 -10.01
CA ILE A 103 -2.61 -4.66 -11.04
C ILE A 103 -1.93 -5.20 -12.31
N ILE A 104 -0.85 -4.57 -12.77
CA ILE A 104 -0.12 -5.01 -13.98
C ILE A 104 0.44 -6.42 -13.79
N LEU A 105 1.08 -6.70 -12.66
CA LEU A 105 1.62 -8.04 -12.36
C LEU A 105 0.50 -9.07 -12.26
N GLY A 106 -0.60 -8.73 -11.58
CA GLY A 106 -1.79 -9.56 -11.46
C GLY A 106 -2.40 -9.94 -12.81
N VAL A 107 -2.63 -8.96 -13.68
CA VAL A 107 -3.14 -9.18 -15.04
C VAL A 107 -2.17 -10.04 -15.86
N ALA A 108 -0.86 -9.77 -15.77
CA ALA A 108 0.14 -10.58 -16.47
C ALA A 108 0.11 -12.04 -16.03
N ARG A 109 0.04 -12.29 -14.71
CA ARG A 109 -0.06 -13.64 -14.15
C ARG A 109 -1.31 -14.37 -14.62
N VAL A 110 -2.48 -13.76 -14.46
CA VAL A 110 -3.77 -14.36 -14.86
C VAL A 110 -3.77 -14.67 -16.36
N ARG A 111 -3.18 -13.80 -17.20
CA ARG A 111 -3.07 -14.05 -18.65
C ARG A 111 -2.18 -15.25 -18.97
N LEU A 112 -1.02 -15.37 -18.33
CA LEU A 112 -0.10 -16.50 -18.54
C LEU A 112 -0.74 -17.82 -18.10
N LEU A 113 -1.36 -17.85 -16.93
CA LEU A 113 -2.09 -19.02 -16.42
C LEU A 113 -3.28 -19.40 -17.31
N SER A 114 -4.03 -18.40 -17.77
CA SER A 114 -5.16 -18.63 -18.68
C SER A 114 -4.72 -19.12 -20.07
N SER A 115 -3.45 -18.91 -20.45
CA SER A 115 -2.87 -19.44 -21.69
C SER A 115 -2.43 -20.90 -21.59
N GLY A 116 -2.55 -21.52 -20.41
CA GLY A 116 -2.21 -22.93 -20.18
C GLY A 116 -0.77 -23.17 -19.72
N ILE A 117 -0.03 -22.12 -19.37
CA ILE A 117 1.30 -22.26 -18.74
C ILE A 117 1.09 -22.76 -17.30
N ALA A 118 1.82 -23.81 -16.93
CA ALA A 118 1.81 -24.33 -15.55
C ALA A 118 2.37 -23.29 -14.57
N HIS A 119 1.91 -23.30 -13.33
CA HIS A 119 2.31 -22.29 -12.33
C HIS A 119 3.84 -22.27 -12.11
N GLU A 120 4.48 -23.44 -12.10
CA GLU A 120 5.93 -23.62 -12.02
C GLU A 120 6.71 -22.96 -13.18
N ASP A 121 6.12 -22.93 -14.37
CA ASP A 121 6.75 -22.43 -15.60
C ASP A 121 6.57 -20.91 -15.80
N ILE A 122 5.74 -20.24 -14.99
CA ILE A 122 5.51 -18.79 -15.09
C ILE A 122 6.83 -18.02 -14.96
N TRP A 123 7.77 -18.51 -14.15
CA TRP A 123 9.09 -17.92 -13.95
C TRP A 123 9.98 -17.95 -15.20
N HIS A 124 9.69 -18.83 -16.16
CA HIS A 124 10.38 -18.90 -17.43
C HIS A 124 9.70 -18.03 -18.51
N ALA A 125 8.50 -17.51 -18.23
CA ALA A 125 7.80 -16.63 -19.15
C ALA A 125 8.57 -15.31 -19.35
N ARG A 126 8.77 -14.96 -20.62
CA ARG A 126 9.58 -13.79 -21.00
C ARG A 126 9.04 -12.51 -20.38
N GLY A 127 9.85 -11.88 -19.53
CA GLY A 127 9.54 -10.59 -18.90
C GLY A 127 8.78 -10.68 -17.58
N TYR A 128 8.16 -11.83 -17.24
CA TYR A 128 7.44 -11.97 -15.98
C TYR A 128 8.38 -11.83 -14.77
N THR A 129 9.53 -12.51 -14.80
CA THR A 129 10.53 -12.46 -13.72
C THR A 129 11.06 -11.05 -13.47
N VAL A 130 11.26 -10.26 -14.52
CA VAL A 130 11.68 -8.86 -14.40
C VAL A 130 10.57 -8.03 -13.77
N LEU A 131 9.33 -8.21 -14.21
CA LEU A 131 8.17 -7.51 -13.68
C LEU A 131 7.91 -7.85 -12.20
N SER A 132 7.96 -9.13 -11.83
CA SER A 132 7.87 -9.60 -10.45
C SER A 132 9.00 -9.01 -9.59
N SER A 133 10.24 -9.02 -10.09
CA SER A 133 11.38 -8.43 -9.37
C SER A 133 11.19 -6.93 -9.10
N ILE A 134 10.74 -6.18 -10.11
CA ILE A 134 10.43 -4.74 -9.97
C ILE A 134 9.29 -4.54 -8.97
N HIS A 135 8.25 -5.38 -9.01
CA HIS A 135 7.14 -5.34 -8.06
C HIS A 135 7.60 -5.57 -6.62
N LYS A 136 8.42 -6.58 -6.37
CA LYS A 136 8.97 -6.86 -5.03
C LYS A 136 9.85 -5.74 -4.50
N LEU A 137 10.69 -5.15 -5.35
CA LEU A 137 11.48 -3.98 -4.99
C LEU A 137 10.59 -2.75 -4.72
N GLY A 138 9.54 -2.58 -5.53
CA GLY A 138 8.51 -1.57 -5.32
C GLY A 138 7.78 -1.73 -3.98
N ALA A 139 7.52 -2.97 -3.56
CA ALA A 139 6.89 -3.28 -2.28
C ALA A 139 7.72 -2.76 -1.10
N LEU A 140 9.05 -2.90 -1.14
CA LEU A 140 9.94 -2.36 -0.11
C LEU A 140 9.76 -0.84 0.03
N GLY A 141 9.77 -0.11 -1.10
CA GLY A 141 9.56 1.33 -1.12
C GLY A 141 8.18 1.72 -0.61
N TYR A 142 7.16 0.97 -1.01
CA TYR A 142 5.78 1.14 -0.56
C TYR A 142 5.62 1.02 0.95
N TYR A 143 6.14 -0.05 1.56
CA TYR A 143 6.07 -0.24 3.01
C TYR A 143 6.89 0.82 3.77
N ALA A 144 8.10 1.13 3.29
CA ALA A 144 8.96 2.15 3.91
C ALA A 144 8.30 3.55 3.89
N CYS A 145 7.75 3.96 2.74
CA CYS A 145 7.01 5.22 2.63
C CYS A 145 5.77 5.26 3.52
N SER A 146 5.10 4.13 3.69
CA SER A 146 3.89 4.03 4.50
C SER A 146 4.19 4.13 5.99
N ILE A 147 5.25 3.48 6.47
CA ILE A 147 5.76 3.64 7.85
C ILE A 147 6.18 5.10 8.07
N TYR A 148 6.95 5.66 7.14
CA TYR A 148 7.36 7.07 7.19
C TYR A 148 6.15 8.02 7.31
N ALA A 149 5.08 7.76 6.54
CA ALA A 149 3.88 8.58 6.58
C ALA A 149 3.20 8.56 7.95
N VAL A 150 3.03 7.38 8.55
CA VAL A 150 2.44 7.24 9.89
C VAL A 150 3.32 7.94 10.93
N GLU A 151 4.64 7.76 10.86
CA GLU A 151 5.60 8.39 11.77
C GLU A 151 5.61 9.92 11.65
N GLN A 152 5.52 10.46 10.44
CA GLN A 152 5.36 11.90 10.22
C GLN A 152 4.03 12.40 10.77
N LEU A 153 2.93 11.71 10.46
CA LEU A 153 1.60 12.10 10.93
C LEU A 153 1.45 11.99 12.45
N ARG A 154 2.27 11.18 13.14
CA ARG A 154 2.34 11.18 14.60
C ARG A 154 2.86 12.50 15.18
N GLN A 155 3.56 13.32 14.39
CA GLN A 155 4.13 14.57 14.88
C GLN A 155 3.05 15.63 15.08
N ARG A 156 3.00 16.20 16.29
CA ARG A 156 2.02 17.24 16.68
C ARG A 156 1.99 18.46 15.77
N LYS A 157 3.10 18.75 15.09
CA LYS A 157 3.21 19.89 14.14
C LYS A 157 2.09 19.87 13.10
N PHE A 158 1.62 18.71 12.65
CA PHE A 158 0.55 18.60 11.66
C PHE A 158 -0.86 18.91 12.20
N TYR A 159 -1.02 19.02 13.52
CA TYR A 159 -2.30 19.32 14.18
C TYR A 159 -2.31 20.69 14.86
N THR A 160 -1.15 21.30 15.07
CA THR A 160 -1.02 22.65 15.64
C THR A 160 -1.07 23.72 14.56
N HIS A 161 -1.96 24.68 14.75
CA HIS A 161 -2.02 25.90 13.97
C HIS A 161 -0.74 26.76 14.09
N GLU A 162 -0.21 26.93 15.30
CA GLU A 162 0.91 27.85 15.60
C GLU A 162 2.19 27.59 14.80
N TYR A 163 2.44 26.34 14.42
CA TYR A 163 3.63 25.97 13.66
C TYR A 163 3.53 26.41 12.19
N TRP A 164 2.34 26.37 11.60
CA TRP A 164 2.13 26.62 10.17
C TRP A 164 1.81 28.08 9.84
N MET A 165 1.30 28.87 10.79
CA MET A 165 1.05 30.31 10.59
C MET A 165 2.22 31.23 10.96
N ARG A 166 3.27 30.72 11.63
CA ARG A 166 4.47 31.52 11.95
C ARG A 166 5.49 31.61 10.82
N ARG A 167 5.19 31.02 9.66
CA ARG A 167 6.07 30.91 8.50
C ARG A 167 5.40 31.50 7.28
#